data_AF-A0A6C2YJC3-F1
#
_entry.id   AF-A0A6C2YJC3-F1
#
_cell.length_a   1.000
_cell.length_b   1.000
_cell.length_c   1.000
_cell.angle_alpha   90.00
_cell.angle_beta   90.00
_cell.angle_gamma   90.00
#
_symmetry.space_group_name_H-M   'P 1'
#
loop_
_entity.id
_entity.type
_entity.pdbx_description
1 polymer ?
#
loop_
_entity_poly.entity_id
_entity_poly.type
_entity_poly.pdbx_seq_one_letter_code
_entity_poly.pdbx_strand_id
1 'polypeptide(L)'
;MSAAAPNSAPDSQPDPLHDPELAAREWDRRQSLASGMLALPNLFLRSAFTMTLLYALVGAVLILLVEFEVTTPNIAVGIGVLFVLLQYAIGPWLMDLSLSWLYSMEWIEPRQLPDHLRELIERLCERDGITFPMFGLIRDGAPQAFTYGRMPGDARIVLSTGLIELLEPDELDAVIAHEFGHLRNWDMALMTLANLVPLLLYYVYRTATQIGRAGEGRTKGPAMAIGITAGLLYVVSEYLVLWFSRTREYAADRFAGQATGNPNALARSLVKIGYGLAAGVGRSEADAKNKSPAATGAMGALNIFDHRSSLNLALNAAPDSRARITSASNDPSDNLNSNSFNDATPPPLPPHDGSPATLDPGRVQSAMQWDLWNPWAKFYELNSTHPLVANRLAYLSDQAAVLGQEPQFTFTRKKPESYWDDFLVDLLVMIAPILGAILGVGIALAAPMFGATSAAWWSLPVIFAGLGSLLKTHFKYAGNLHPHLTVAALLGHIKVSPVRPVTATVTGEVIGKGVPGLIYCEDFVMRDQTGILLLDYQQPLGLWNFLFGLLKANDYQGKTVRVEGWFRRAPIPYFEIYRIETLDGSMPTRTCYTYLAARLVGWLMLFGGLFLAIRLGLGQ
;
A
#
# COMPACT_ATOMS: atom_id res chain seq x y z
N MET A 1 -53.30 -38.89 38.18
CA MET A 1 -52.77 -37.68 38.86
C MET A 1 -51.44 -37.31 38.23
N SER A 2 -51.12 -36.02 38.19
CA SER A 2 -49.91 -35.42 37.58
C SER A 2 -49.75 -35.61 36.07
N ALA A 3 -49.22 -34.58 35.42
CA ALA A 3 -48.77 -34.59 34.02
C ALA A 3 -47.23 -34.64 33.99
N ALA A 4 -46.65 -35.08 32.87
CA ALA A 4 -45.21 -35.02 32.66
C ALA A 4 -44.77 -33.59 32.29
N ALA A 5 -43.71 -33.10 32.94
CA ALA A 5 -43.01 -31.90 32.51
C ALA A 5 -42.03 -32.23 31.36
N PRO A 6 -41.81 -31.33 30.38
CA PRO A 6 -40.84 -31.54 29.31
C PRO A 6 -39.40 -31.41 29.82
N ASN A 7 -38.46 -32.05 29.12
CA ASN A 7 -37.02 -31.97 29.43
C ASN A 7 -36.52 -30.52 29.40
N SER A 8 -35.71 -30.17 30.40
CA SER A 8 -34.80 -29.02 30.33
C SER A 8 -33.76 -29.24 29.22
N ALA A 9 -33.42 -28.18 28.49
CA ALA A 9 -32.28 -28.18 27.58
C ALA A 9 -30.96 -28.40 28.37
N PRO A 10 -29.90 -28.97 27.74
CA PRO A 10 -28.59 -29.07 28.37
C PRO A 10 -27.99 -27.67 28.61
N ASP A 11 -27.21 -27.53 29.68
CA ASP A 11 -26.53 -26.28 30.02
C ASP A 11 -25.71 -25.74 28.83
N SER A 12 -26.05 -24.54 28.38
CA SER A 12 -25.23 -23.79 27.45
C SER A 12 -23.95 -23.33 28.18
N GLN A 13 -22.82 -23.96 27.87
CA GLN A 13 -21.52 -23.39 28.22
C GLN A 13 -21.45 -21.94 27.68
N PRO A 14 -21.03 -20.96 28.49
CA PRO A 14 -20.97 -19.58 28.04
C PRO A 14 -19.98 -19.45 26.87
N ASP A 15 -20.41 -18.79 25.80
CA ASP A 15 -19.54 -18.43 24.67
C ASP A 15 -18.41 -17.52 25.21
N PRO A 16 -17.12 -17.85 25.03
CA PRO A 16 -16.01 -17.00 25.48
C PRO A 16 -15.97 -15.62 24.80
N LEU A 17 -16.78 -15.37 23.76
CA LEU A 17 -17.04 -14.03 23.20
C LEU A 17 -18.03 -13.19 24.04
N HIS A 18 -18.65 -13.76 25.07
CA HIS A 18 -19.66 -13.13 25.93
C HIS A 18 -19.35 -13.25 27.44
N ASP A 19 -18.11 -13.48 27.83
CA ASP A 19 -17.66 -13.29 29.22
C ASP A 19 -17.63 -11.77 29.53
N PRO A 20 -18.49 -11.26 30.43
CA PRO A 20 -18.55 -9.83 30.75
C PRO A 20 -17.35 -9.36 31.59
N GLU A 21 -16.70 -10.23 32.37
CA GLU A 21 -15.44 -9.88 33.04
C GLU A 21 -14.30 -9.80 32.02
N LEU A 22 -14.22 -10.70 31.05
CA LEU A 22 -13.18 -10.64 30.02
C LEU A 22 -13.39 -9.43 29.09
N ALA A 23 -14.65 -9.13 28.72
CA ALA A 23 -14.99 -7.91 28.01
C ALA A 23 -14.67 -6.64 28.83
N ALA A 24 -14.97 -6.60 30.13
CA ALA A 24 -14.61 -5.48 31.01
C ALA A 24 -13.09 -5.34 31.17
N ARG A 25 -12.35 -6.44 31.36
CA ARG A 25 -10.88 -6.44 31.45
C ARG A 25 -10.21 -6.04 30.13
N GLU A 26 -10.83 -6.35 28.98
CA GLU A 26 -10.38 -5.82 27.68
C GLU A 26 -10.75 -4.34 27.49
N TRP A 27 -11.93 -3.91 27.95
CA TRP A 27 -12.35 -2.51 27.93
C TRP A 27 -11.44 -1.64 28.80
N ASP A 28 -11.21 -2.02 30.05
CA ASP A 28 -10.26 -1.37 30.96
C ASP A 28 -8.85 -1.35 30.36
N ARG A 29 -8.42 -2.44 29.70
CA ARG A 29 -7.13 -2.49 28.99
C ARG A 29 -7.08 -1.50 27.82
N ARG A 30 -8.15 -1.39 27.02
CA ARG A 30 -8.23 -0.44 25.89
C ARG A 30 -8.29 1.01 26.38
N GLN A 31 -9.17 1.32 27.32
CA GLN A 31 -9.25 2.65 27.96
C GLN A 31 -7.94 3.06 28.62
N SER A 32 -7.26 2.15 29.33
CA SER A 32 -5.97 2.45 29.96
C SER A 32 -4.83 2.57 28.93
N LEU A 33 -4.85 1.83 27.81
CA LEU A 33 -3.90 2.04 26.70
C LEU A 33 -4.11 3.39 25.99
N ALA A 34 -5.37 3.81 25.81
CA ALA A 34 -5.72 5.07 25.14
C ALA A 34 -5.55 6.30 26.04
N SER A 35 -5.81 6.20 27.34
CA SER A 35 -5.51 7.24 28.34
C SER A 35 -4.05 7.29 28.78
N GLY A 36 -3.25 6.29 28.38
CA GLY A 36 -1.85 6.16 28.78
C GLY A 36 -1.63 5.69 30.22
N MET A 37 -2.70 5.34 30.96
CA MET A 37 -2.62 4.79 32.31
C MET A 37 -2.09 3.35 32.35
N LEU A 38 -2.31 2.55 31.28
CA LEU A 38 -1.48 1.38 31.02
C LEU A 38 -0.26 1.84 30.23
N ALA A 39 0.92 1.62 30.79
CA ALA A 39 2.17 1.96 30.14
C ALA A 39 2.40 1.10 28.89
N LEU A 40 1.86 1.55 27.76
CA LEU A 40 2.61 1.51 26.51
C LEU A 40 4.04 1.93 26.86
N PRO A 41 5.09 1.12 26.62
CA PRO A 41 6.45 1.60 26.78
C PRO A 41 6.54 2.89 25.96
N ASN A 42 6.93 3.99 26.63
CA ASN A 42 6.94 5.35 26.09
C ASN A 42 7.48 5.35 24.65
N LEU A 43 7.04 6.24 23.76
CA LEU A 43 7.60 6.33 22.40
C LEU A 43 9.14 6.35 22.43
N PHE A 44 9.72 7.01 23.44
CA PHE A 44 11.13 6.90 23.81
C PHE A 44 11.61 5.47 24.06
N LEU A 45 10.97 4.69 24.94
CA LEU A 45 11.36 3.32 25.29
C LEU A 45 11.12 2.31 24.16
N ARG A 46 10.05 2.46 23.37
CA ARG A 46 9.85 1.67 22.14
C ARG A 46 10.93 1.99 21.10
N SER A 47 11.23 3.27 20.89
CA SER A 47 12.34 3.68 20.01
C SER A 47 13.67 3.12 20.51
N ALA A 48 14.01 3.33 21.79
CA ALA A 48 15.25 2.85 22.40
C ALA A 48 15.39 1.33 22.26
N PHE A 49 14.37 0.54 22.61
CA PHE A 49 14.41 -0.92 22.43
C PHE A 49 14.66 -1.33 20.97
N THR A 50 13.94 -0.72 20.03
CA THR A 50 14.08 -1.01 18.59
C THR A 50 15.48 -0.66 18.09
N MET A 51 15.99 0.51 18.47
CA MET A 51 17.30 0.99 18.06
C MET A 51 18.41 0.16 18.71
N THR A 52 18.31 -0.20 19.99
CA THR A 52 19.25 -1.13 20.63
C THR A 52 19.27 -2.48 19.91
N LEU A 53 18.12 -3.03 19.52
CA LEU A 53 18.03 -4.27 18.75
C LEU A 53 18.69 -4.13 17.37
N LEU A 54 18.30 -3.12 16.59
CA LEU A 54 18.85 -2.84 15.26
C LEU A 54 20.38 -2.65 15.30
N TYR A 55 20.89 -1.84 16.22
CA TYR A 55 22.34 -1.63 16.36
C TYR A 55 23.08 -2.86 16.91
N ALA A 56 22.44 -3.71 17.72
CA ALA A 56 23.02 -5.00 18.12
C ALA A 56 23.18 -5.97 16.94
N LEU A 57 22.25 -5.97 15.96
CA LEU A 57 22.39 -6.79 14.75
C LEU A 57 23.61 -6.38 13.92
N VAL A 58 23.82 -5.07 13.70
CA VAL A 58 25.03 -4.56 13.04
C VAL A 58 26.29 -4.83 13.87
N GLY A 59 26.25 -4.60 15.17
CA GLY A 59 27.38 -4.84 16.08
C GLY A 59 27.87 -6.29 16.03
N ALA A 60 26.94 -7.26 16.09
CA ALA A 60 27.28 -8.68 15.97
C ALA A 60 27.95 -9.02 14.64
N VAL A 61 27.45 -8.49 13.52
CA VAL A 61 28.02 -8.72 12.18
C VAL A 61 29.39 -8.05 12.02
N LEU A 62 29.58 -6.85 12.59
CA LEU A 62 30.88 -6.18 12.58
C LEU A 62 31.93 -6.94 13.40
N ILE A 63 31.58 -7.48 14.57
CA ILE A 63 32.48 -8.34 15.38
C ILE A 63 32.92 -9.56 14.56
N LEU A 64 31.99 -10.27 13.91
CA LEU A 64 32.33 -11.43 13.08
C LEU A 64 33.27 -11.08 11.91
N LEU A 65 33.18 -9.88 11.32
CA LEU A 65 34.13 -9.43 10.29
C LEU A 65 35.56 -9.25 10.82
N VAL A 66 35.73 -8.87 12.10
CA VAL A 66 37.05 -8.73 12.74
C VAL A 66 37.63 -10.10 13.09
N GLU A 67 36.86 -10.93 13.80
CA GLU A 67 37.29 -12.27 14.26
C GLU A 67 37.68 -13.22 13.12
N PHE A 68 37.20 -12.97 11.90
CA PHE A 68 37.53 -13.74 10.71
C PHE A 68 38.45 -13.02 9.71
N GLU A 69 39.13 -11.95 10.15
CA GLU A 69 40.17 -11.22 9.38
C GLU A 69 39.73 -10.70 7.99
N VAL A 70 38.42 -10.50 7.78
CA VAL A 70 37.86 -10.25 6.42
C VAL A 70 38.13 -8.82 5.93
N THR A 71 38.28 -7.85 6.83
CA THR A 71 38.52 -6.44 6.47
C THR A 71 39.17 -5.66 7.62
N THR A 72 39.73 -4.48 7.31
CA THR A 72 40.11 -3.52 8.36
C THR A 72 38.87 -2.68 8.74
N PRO A 73 38.39 -2.70 9.99
CA PRO A 73 37.06 -2.15 10.34
C PRO A 73 36.89 -0.66 9.97
N ASN A 74 37.97 0.10 10.10
CA ASN A 74 37.93 1.57 10.09
C ASN A 74 37.56 2.17 8.73
N ILE A 75 37.98 1.55 7.62
CA ILE A 75 37.83 2.13 6.27
C ILE A 75 36.41 1.91 5.73
N ALA A 76 35.92 0.67 5.78
CA ALA A 76 34.60 0.31 5.25
C ALA A 76 33.46 1.01 6.02
N VAL A 77 33.54 1.02 7.37
CA VAL A 77 32.58 1.71 8.22
C VAL A 77 32.67 3.23 8.02
N GLY A 78 33.89 3.78 7.93
CA GLY A 78 34.12 5.21 7.70
C GLY A 78 33.45 5.74 6.42
N ILE A 79 33.59 5.02 5.30
CA ILE A 79 32.95 5.40 4.03
C ILE A 79 31.42 5.30 4.11
N GLY A 80 30.89 4.21 4.69
CA GLY A 80 29.45 4.03 4.84
C GLY A 80 28.79 5.11 5.70
N VAL A 81 29.39 5.42 6.86
CA VAL A 81 28.92 6.49 7.76
C VAL A 81 29.05 7.87 7.09
N LEU A 82 30.14 8.14 6.38
CA LEU A 82 30.32 9.41 5.65
C LEU A 82 29.25 9.62 4.56
N PHE A 83 28.97 8.58 3.76
CA PHE A 83 27.93 8.64 2.72
C PHE A 83 26.55 8.92 3.33
N VAL A 84 26.21 8.22 4.42
CA VAL A 84 24.97 8.42 5.18
C VAL A 84 24.85 9.85 5.73
N LEU A 85 25.89 10.38 6.37
CA LEU A 85 25.87 11.73 6.92
C LEU A 85 25.72 12.78 5.82
N LEU A 86 26.35 12.56 4.65
CA LEU A 86 26.21 13.40 3.47
C LEU A 86 24.80 13.33 2.87
N GLN A 87 24.21 12.13 2.75
CA GLN A 87 22.83 11.94 2.31
C GLN A 87 21.84 12.64 3.25
N TYR A 88 21.99 12.46 4.56
CA TYR A 88 21.15 13.13 5.56
C TYR A 88 21.30 14.66 5.49
N ALA A 89 22.52 15.17 5.35
CA ALA A 89 22.78 16.61 5.28
C ALA A 89 22.19 17.27 4.03
N ILE A 90 22.26 16.61 2.87
CA ILE A 90 21.80 17.11 1.56
C ILE A 90 20.30 16.80 1.30
N GLY A 91 19.74 15.80 1.99
CA GLY A 91 18.39 15.27 1.78
C GLY A 91 17.29 16.31 1.57
N PRO A 92 17.08 17.28 2.49
CA PRO A 92 16.03 18.29 2.33
C PRO A 92 16.20 19.17 1.09
N TRP A 93 17.44 19.54 0.73
CA TRP A 93 17.71 20.33 -0.48
C TRP A 93 17.42 19.53 -1.76
N LEU A 94 17.72 18.23 -1.76
CA LEU A 94 17.38 17.34 -2.88
C LEU A 94 15.85 17.13 -3.00
N MET A 95 15.13 17.11 -1.87
CA MET A 95 13.67 17.07 -1.84
C MET A 95 13.03 18.39 -2.29
N ASP A 96 13.54 19.54 -1.87
CA ASP A 96 13.08 20.86 -2.34
C ASP A 96 13.21 20.95 -3.87
N LEU A 97 14.40 20.57 -4.39
CA LEU A 97 14.71 20.56 -5.82
C LEU A 97 13.79 19.60 -6.59
N SER A 98 13.59 18.38 -6.09
CA SER A 98 12.74 17.39 -6.76
C SER A 98 11.27 17.80 -6.73
N LEU A 99 10.74 18.30 -5.62
CA LEU A 99 9.33 18.68 -5.50
C LEU A 99 8.98 19.92 -6.34
N SER A 100 9.80 20.97 -6.31
CA SER A 100 9.54 22.15 -7.15
C SER A 100 9.72 21.87 -8.65
N TRP A 101 10.60 20.94 -9.04
CA TRP A 101 10.86 20.63 -10.46
C TRP A 101 9.95 19.54 -11.04
N LEU A 102 9.73 18.44 -10.31
CA LEU A 102 8.95 17.29 -10.77
C LEU A 102 7.48 17.31 -10.35
N TYR A 103 7.15 17.91 -9.20
CA TYR A 103 5.79 17.89 -8.63
C TYR A 103 5.10 19.26 -8.76
N SER A 104 5.77 20.24 -9.40
CA SER A 104 5.30 21.62 -9.55
C SER A 104 4.88 22.26 -8.21
N MET A 105 5.60 21.92 -7.14
CA MET A 105 5.33 22.43 -5.80
C MET A 105 5.77 23.90 -5.67
N GLU A 106 4.82 24.76 -5.32
CA GLU A 106 5.00 26.18 -5.03
C GLU A 106 5.14 26.40 -3.51
N TRP A 107 6.16 27.13 -3.07
CA TRP A 107 6.26 27.57 -1.67
C TRP A 107 5.19 28.62 -1.36
N ILE A 108 4.48 28.46 -0.26
CA ILE A 108 3.45 29.39 0.21
C ILE A 108 3.85 30.07 1.52
N GLU A 109 3.51 31.36 1.64
CA GLU A 109 3.74 32.13 2.86
C GLU A 109 2.69 31.75 3.92
N PRO A 110 2.98 31.81 5.24
CA PRO A 110 2.01 31.50 6.29
C PRO A 110 0.71 32.33 6.21
N ARG A 111 0.76 33.51 5.57
CA ARG A 111 -0.39 34.38 5.32
C ARG A 111 -1.38 33.83 4.26
N GLN A 112 -1.00 32.79 3.55
CA GLN A 112 -1.77 32.13 2.48
C GLN A 112 -2.40 30.80 2.94
N LEU A 113 -2.06 30.33 4.14
CA LEU A 113 -2.76 29.23 4.79
C LEU A 113 -4.13 29.70 5.31
N PRO A 114 -5.14 28.80 5.39
CA PRO A 114 -6.38 29.08 6.10
C PRO A 114 -6.11 29.56 7.54
N ASP A 115 -6.85 30.55 8.02
CA ASP A 115 -6.58 31.20 9.31
C ASP A 115 -6.62 30.21 10.48
N HIS A 116 -7.62 29.31 10.54
CA HIS A 116 -7.75 28.28 11.57
C HIS A 116 -6.50 27.38 11.67
N LEU A 117 -5.96 27.01 10.50
CA LEU A 117 -4.79 26.17 10.38
C LEU A 117 -3.52 26.92 10.78
N ARG A 118 -3.35 28.18 10.34
CA ARG A 118 -2.23 29.02 10.77
C ARG A 118 -2.21 29.17 12.28
N GLU A 119 -3.34 29.50 12.89
CA GLU A 119 -3.46 29.61 14.34
C GLU A 119 -3.16 28.29 15.07
N LEU A 120 -3.58 27.15 14.51
CA LEU A 120 -3.25 25.85 15.08
C LEU A 120 -1.73 25.62 15.08
N ILE A 121 -1.06 25.88 13.96
CA ILE A 121 0.39 25.71 13.84
C ILE A 121 1.11 26.69 14.79
N GLU A 122 0.67 27.95 14.88
CA GLU A 122 1.21 28.95 15.81
C GLU A 122 1.10 28.46 17.27
N ARG A 123 -0.09 28.01 17.71
CA ARG A 123 -0.30 27.42 19.05
C ARG A 123 0.56 26.18 19.31
N LEU A 124 0.77 25.34 18.31
CA LEU A 124 1.60 24.13 18.42
C LEU A 124 3.10 24.48 18.51
N CYS A 125 3.56 25.44 17.71
CA CYS A 125 4.91 25.98 17.74
C CYS A 125 5.25 26.60 19.10
N GLU A 126 4.37 27.45 19.63
CA GLU A 126 4.53 28.06 20.96
C GLU A 126 4.56 27.00 22.08
N ARG A 127 3.63 26.05 22.07
CA ARG A 127 3.53 25.01 23.10
C ARG A 127 4.74 24.07 23.13
N ASP A 128 5.22 23.66 21.97
CA ASP A 128 6.27 22.64 21.84
C ASP A 128 7.68 23.22 21.65
N GLY A 129 7.82 24.55 21.53
CA GLY A 129 9.11 25.24 21.36
C GLY A 129 9.73 25.05 19.98
N ILE A 130 8.90 24.90 18.94
CA ILE A 130 9.31 24.57 17.56
C ILE A 130 9.10 25.80 16.67
N THR A 131 10.04 26.05 15.75
CA THR A 131 9.90 27.13 14.74
C THR A 131 8.80 26.80 13.73
N PHE A 132 8.04 27.81 13.29
CA PHE A 132 6.99 27.63 12.26
C PHE A 132 7.57 26.95 10.99
N PRO A 133 7.07 25.76 10.59
CA PRO A 133 7.63 25.02 9.47
C PRO A 133 7.27 25.67 8.13
N MET A 134 8.07 25.41 7.08
CA MET A 134 7.78 25.94 5.75
C MET A 134 6.63 25.16 5.09
N PHE A 135 5.80 25.82 4.29
CA PHE A 135 4.68 25.16 3.61
C PHE A 135 4.86 25.16 2.09
N GLY A 136 4.67 24.00 1.48
CA GLY A 136 4.60 23.83 0.03
C GLY A 136 3.20 23.42 -0.42
N LEU A 137 2.77 23.90 -1.59
CA LEU A 137 1.48 23.58 -2.19
C LEU A 137 1.68 22.93 -3.57
N ILE A 138 1.13 21.73 -3.74
CA ILE A 138 1.02 21.03 -5.02
C ILE A 138 -0.37 21.33 -5.62
N ARG A 139 -0.38 21.90 -6.83
CA ARG A 139 -1.61 22.21 -7.58
C ARG A 139 -2.15 20.97 -8.31
N ASP A 140 -2.70 20.05 -7.54
CA ASP A 140 -3.35 18.82 -8.02
C ASP A 140 -4.61 18.52 -7.19
N GLY A 141 -5.66 17.96 -7.79
CA GLY A 141 -6.91 17.63 -7.12
C GLY A 141 -6.93 16.27 -6.40
N ALA A 142 -5.87 15.46 -6.55
CA ALA A 142 -5.68 14.27 -5.72
C ALA A 142 -5.21 14.65 -4.29
N PRO A 143 -5.85 14.14 -3.23
CA PRO A 143 -5.55 14.55 -1.84
C PRO A 143 -4.28 13.89 -1.29
N GLN A 144 -3.35 14.73 -0.80
CA GLN A 144 -2.11 14.30 -0.15
C GLN A 144 -1.64 15.40 0.82
N ALA A 145 -1.13 14.97 1.98
CA ALA A 145 -0.21 15.71 2.84
C ALA A 145 1.06 14.86 3.05
N PHE A 146 2.19 15.51 3.36
CA PHE A 146 3.35 14.86 3.99
C PHE A 146 4.35 15.88 4.56
N THR A 147 5.14 15.46 5.55
CA THR A 147 6.22 16.26 6.15
C THR A 147 7.60 15.68 5.81
N TYR A 148 8.58 16.54 5.55
CA TYR A 148 9.99 16.15 5.45
C TYR A 148 10.94 17.21 6.04
N GLY A 149 12.18 16.81 6.33
CA GLY A 149 13.20 17.63 6.98
C GLY A 149 14.29 16.75 7.61
N ARG A 150 15.17 17.36 8.40
CA ARG A 150 16.12 16.65 9.28
C ARG A 150 15.72 16.77 10.74
N MET A 151 15.25 17.94 11.15
CA MET A 151 15.00 18.32 12.53
C MET A 151 13.79 19.28 12.66
N PRO A 152 13.24 19.49 13.86
CA PRO A 152 12.15 20.45 14.09
C PRO A 152 12.41 21.86 13.53
N GLY A 153 13.66 22.31 13.50
CA GLY A 153 14.06 23.62 12.99
C GLY A 153 14.20 23.75 11.47
N ASP A 154 14.00 22.69 10.68
CA ASP A 154 14.14 22.75 9.21
C ASP A 154 13.08 21.96 8.43
N ALA A 155 11.96 21.63 9.05
CA ALA A 155 10.92 20.86 8.41
C ALA A 155 10.03 21.68 7.46
N ARG A 156 9.47 20.94 6.51
CA ARG A 156 8.54 21.43 5.50
C ARG A 156 7.32 20.51 5.46
N ILE A 157 6.13 21.08 5.45
CA ILE A 157 4.86 20.38 5.30
C ILE A 157 4.33 20.69 3.89
N VAL A 158 4.07 19.66 3.09
CA VAL A 158 3.57 19.81 1.72
C VAL A 158 2.16 19.30 1.62
N LEU A 159 1.28 20.14 1.07
CA LEU A 159 -0.15 19.89 0.90
C LEU A 159 -0.51 19.88 -0.58
N SER A 160 -1.55 19.14 -0.96
CA SER A 160 -2.19 19.31 -2.27
C SER A 160 -3.45 20.18 -2.17
N THR A 161 -3.79 20.87 -3.25
CA THR A 161 -5.09 21.57 -3.36
C THR A 161 -6.26 20.60 -3.16
N GLY A 162 -6.14 19.36 -3.66
CA GLY A 162 -7.15 18.31 -3.49
C GLY A 162 -7.39 17.88 -2.04
N LEU A 163 -6.41 18.03 -1.15
CA LEU A 163 -6.60 17.78 0.28
C LEU A 163 -7.45 18.90 0.91
N ILE A 164 -7.11 20.15 0.61
CA ILE A 164 -7.78 21.35 1.12
C ILE A 164 -9.21 21.45 0.58
N GLU A 165 -9.46 20.98 -0.64
CA GLU A 165 -10.81 20.89 -1.24
C GLU A 165 -11.66 19.71 -0.71
N LEU A 166 -11.06 18.69 -0.09
CA LEU A 166 -11.75 17.46 0.33
C LEU A 166 -12.10 17.44 1.83
N LEU A 167 -11.27 18.04 2.67
CA LEU A 167 -11.40 18.00 4.12
C LEU A 167 -12.19 19.20 4.66
N GLU A 168 -12.96 18.95 5.72
CA GLU A 168 -13.53 20.01 6.55
C GLU A 168 -12.41 20.70 7.39
N PRO A 169 -12.60 21.93 7.89
CA PRO A 169 -11.55 22.65 8.61
C PRO A 169 -10.94 21.89 9.80
N ASP A 170 -11.76 21.22 10.62
CA ASP A 170 -11.28 20.42 11.76
C ASP A 170 -10.57 19.12 11.34
N GLU A 171 -10.97 18.55 10.20
CA GLU A 171 -10.33 17.39 9.57
C GLU A 171 -8.96 17.74 8.99
N LEU A 172 -8.85 18.89 8.31
CA LEU A 172 -7.58 19.42 7.82
C LEU A 172 -6.65 19.73 8.98
N ASP A 173 -7.13 20.42 10.00
CA ASP A 173 -6.40 20.68 11.25
C ASP A 173 -5.91 19.38 11.92
N ALA A 174 -6.73 18.33 11.93
CA ALA A 174 -6.34 17.03 12.48
C ALA A 174 -5.27 16.32 11.63
N VAL A 175 -5.30 16.45 10.31
CA VAL A 175 -4.22 15.95 9.44
C VAL A 175 -2.93 16.76 9.63
N ILE A 176 -2.98 18.10 9.70
CA ILE A 176 -1.74 18.88 9.91
C ILE A 176 -1.20 18.71 11.34
N ALA A 177 -2.06 18.46 12.33
CA ALA A 177 -1.62 18.05 13.65
C ALA A 177 -0.93 16.68 13.62
N HIS A 178 -1.39 15.72 12.81
CA HIS A 178 -0.71 14.42 12.60
C HIS A 178 0.68 14.61 11.98
N GLU A 179 0.78 15.40 10.92
CA GLU A 179 2.03 15.81 10.27
C GLU A 179 3.02 16.51 11.24
N PHE A 180 2.53 17.46 12.03
CA PHE A 180 3.29 18.11 13.10
C PHE A 180 3.67 17.12 14.23
N GLY A 181 2.91 16.03 14.40
CA GLY A 181 3.24 14.93 15.29
C GLY A 181 4.53 14.23 14.90
N HIS A 182 4.74 13.96 13.60
CA HIS A 182 6.01 13.41 13.11
C HIS A 182 7.18 14.39 13.30
N LEU A 183 6.90 15.69 13.09
CA LEU A 183 7.87 16.76 13.31
C LEU A 183 8.36 16.79 14.77
N ARG A 184 7.42 16.92 15.70
CA ARG A 184 7.67 17.04 17.15
C ARG A 184 8.32 15.78 17.75
N ASN A 185 8.05 14.60 17.19
CA ASN A 185 8.61 13.33 17.66
C ASN A 185 9.96 12.96 17.01
N TRP A 186 10.54 13.82 16.16
CA TRP A 186 11.82 13.62 15.44
C TRP A 186 11.82 12.40 14.49
N ASP A 187 10.70 12.17 13.82
CA ASP A 187 10.49 11.00 12.96
C ASP A 187 11.54 10.86 11.86
N MET A 188 11.82 11.93 11.11
CA MET A 188 12.73 11.91 9.97
C MET A 188 14.16 11.52 10.38
N ALA A 189 14.65 12.05 11.51
CA ALA A 189 15.95 11.70 12.07
C ALA A 189 15.98 10.25 12.57
N LEU A 190 14.96 9.82 13.34
CA LEU A 190 14.92 8.48 13.93
C LEU A 190 14.70 7.38 12.88
N MET A 191 13.88 7.62 11.86
CA MET A 191 13.68 6.70 10.74
C MET A 191 14.91 6.67 9.82
N THR A 192 15.58 7.79 9.58
CA THR A 192 16.88 7.78 8.88
C THR A 192 17.89 6.92 9.64
N LEU A 193 18.01 7.14 10.96
CA LEU A 193 18.93 6.41 11.82
C LEU A 193 18.62 4.89 11.89
N ALA A 194 17.33 4.51 11.84
CA ALA A 194 16.90 3.12 11.79
C ALA A 194 17.23 2.44 10.44
N ASN A 195 17.01 3.14 9.31
CA ASN A 195 17.28 2.64 7.96
C ASN A 195 18.78 2.40 7.68
N LEU A 196 19.69 2.91 8.50
CA LEU A 196 21.13 2.64 8.36
C LEU A 196 21.47 1.17 8.62
N VAL A 197 20.68 0.49 9.44
CA VAL A 197 20.96 -0.89 9.86
C VAL A 197 20.70 -1.89 8.73
N PRO A 198 19.54 -1.89 8.04
CA PRO A 198 19.37 -2.67 6.81
C PRO A 198 20.43 -2.35 5.76
N LEU A 199 20.73 -1.06 5.53
CA LEU A 199 21.72 -0.62 4.55
C LEU A 199 23.11 -1.20 4.81
N LEU A 200 23.61 -1.11 6.06
CA LEU A 200 24.91 -1.66 6.46
C LEU A 200 24.92 -3.20 6.39
N LEU A 201 23.86 -3.87 6.84
CA LEU A 201 23.76 -5.34 6.78
C LEU A 201 23.74 -5.84 5.32
N TYR A 202 23.05 -5.14 4.42
CA TYR A 202 23.07 -5.42 2.99
C TYR A 202 24.48 -5.24 2.38
N TYR A 203 25.19 -4.15 2.70
CA TYR A 203 26.57 -3.95 2.25
C TYR A 203 27.52 -5.05 2.73
N VAL A 204 27.39 -5.51 3.99
CA VAL A 204 28.19 -6.64 4.50
C VAL A 204 27.80 -7.94 3.80
N TYR A 205 26.51 -8.26 3.66
CA TYR A 205 26.03 -9.43 2.91
C TYR A 205 26.63 -9.49 1.49
N ARG A 206 26.55 -8.38 0.74
CA ARG A 206 27.07 -8.29 -0.63
C ARG A 206 28.60 -8.44 -0.66
N THR A 207 29.31 -7.75 0.21
CA THR A 207 30.79 -7.77 0.26
C THR A 207 31.32 -9.12 0.71
N ALA A 208 30.80 -9.66 1.82
CA ALA A 208 31.24 -10.94 2.39
C ALA A 208 30.90 -12.12 1.46
N THR A 209 29.73 -12.15 0.81
CA THR A 209 29.44 -13.19 -0.20
C THR A 209 30.20 -13.02 -1.50
N GLN A 210 30.70 -11.83 -1.84
CA GLN A 210 31.63 -11.63 -2.96
C GLN A 210 33.03 -12.15 -2.60
N ILE A 211 33.55 -11.80 -1.42
CA ILE A 211 34.83 -12.31 -0.90
C ILE A 211 34.77 -13.84 -0.76
N GLY A 212 33.70 -14.40 -0.21
CA GLY A 212 33.51 -15.84 -0.06
C GLY A 212 33.33 -16.61 -1.38
N ARG A 213 32.94 -15.93 -2.47
CA ARG A 213 32.91 -16.52 -3.82
C ARG A 213 34.28 -16.47 -4.52
N ALA A 214 35.04 -15.40 -4.32
CA ALA A 214 36.35 -15.18 -4.95
C ALA A 214 37.53 -15.79 -4.16
N GLY A 215 37.36 -16.03 -2.86
CA GLY A 215 38.40 -16.52 -1.96
C GLY A 215 38.65 -18.02 -2.04
N GLU A 216 39.89 -18.40 -1.74
CA GLU A 216 40.35 -19.79 -1.68
C GLU A 216 40.85 -20.16 -0.26
N GLY A 217 40.90 -21.45 0.03
CA GLY A 217 41.41 -21.95 1.32
C GLY A 217 40.63 -21.42 2.53
N ARG A 218 41.35 -20.82 3.49
CA ARG A 218 40.86 -20.55 4.86
C ARG A 218 39.84 -19.40 4.95
N THR A 219 39.85 -18.44 4.02
CA THR A 219 38.96 -17.26 4.06
C THR A 219 37.55 -17.53 3.51
N LYS A 220 37.42 -18.53 2.62
CA LYS A 220 36.18 -18.87 1.90
C LYS A 220 35.01 -19.19 2.81
N GLY A 221 35.21 -20.12 3.76
CA GLY A 221 34.18 -20.57 4.69
C GLY A 221 33.64 -19.44 5.57
N PRO A 222 34.51 -18.72 6.31
CA PRO A 222 34.11 -17.60 7.15
C PRO A 222 33.38 -16.48 6.38
N ALA A 223 33.91 -16.04 5.24
CA ALA A 223 33.28 -14.97 4.46
C ALA A 223 31.89 -15.36 3.93
N MET A 224 31.68 -16.62 3.52
CA MET A 224 30.36 -17.14 3.18
C MET A 224 29.42 -17.20 4.39
N ALA A 225 29.91 -17.62 5.56
CA ALA A 225 29.10 -17.69 6.79
C ALA A 225 28.65 -16.29 7.26
N ILE A 226 29.58 -15.32 7.33
CA ILE A 226 29.26 -13.91 7.62
C ILE A 226 28.24 -13.38 6.61
N GLY A 227 28.44 -13.65 5.32
CA GLY A 227 27.53 -13.24 4.26
C GLY A 227 26.11 -13.75 4.46
N ILE A 228 25.94 -15.05 4.74
CA ILE A 228 24.63 -15.66 4.99
C ILE A 228 23.97 -15.07 6.25
N THR A 229 24.72 -14.92 7.34
CA THR A 229 24.22 -14.31 8.59
C THR A 229 23.80 -12.85 8.39
N ALA A 230 24.61 -12.04 7.70
CA ALA A 230 24.27 -10.65 7.37
C ALA A 230 23.05 -10.56 6.45
N GLY A 231 22.89 -11.50 5.51
CA GLY A 231 21.70 -11.58 4.64
C GLY A 231 20.42 -11.94 5.39
N LEU A 232 20.50 -12.83 6.39
CA LEU A 232 19.38 -13.14 7.28
C LEU A 232 19.01 -11.93 8.15
N LEU A 233 19.99 -11.31 8.79
CA LEU A 233 19.77 -10.16 9.67
C LEU A 233 19.32 -8.91 8.90
N TYR A 234 19.75 -8.74 7.65
CA TYR A 234 19.21 -7.73 6.73
C TYR A 234 17.69 -7.85 6.61
N VAL A 235 17.17 -9.03 6.23
CA VAL A 235 15.73 -9.28 6.11
C VAL A 235 14.99 -9.06 7.44
N VAL A 236 15.56 -9.48 8.57
CA VAL A 236 14.98 -9.22 9.90
C VAL A 236 14.93 -7.71 10.20
N SER A 237 15.97 -6.96 9.84
CA SER A 237 16.05 -5.53 10.10
C SER A 237 15.05 -4.70 9.29
N GLU A 238 14.74 -5.08 8.05
CA GLU A 238 13.69 -4.46 7.24
C GLU A 238 12.33 -4.52 7.96
N TYR A 239 11.91 -5.72 8.41
CA TYR A 239 10.65 -5.88 9.15
C TYR A 239 10.63 -5.14 10.50
N LEU A 240 11.79 -4.99 11.17
CA LEU A 240 11.91 -4.17 12.38
C LEU A 240 11.75 -2.68 12.08
N VAL A 241 12.31 -2.17 10.97
CA VAL A 241 12.13 -0.77 10.53
C VAL A 241 10.68 -0.50 10.12
N LEU A 242 10.03 -1.43 9.42
CA LEU A 242 8.61 -1.32 9.07
C LEU A 242 7.71 -1.34 10.33
N TRP A 243 7.97 -2.23 11.29
CA TRP A 243 7.25 -2.22 12.58
C TRP A 243 7.50 -0.95 13.39
N PHE A 244 8.71 -0.39 13.33
CA PHE A 244 9.03 0.89 13.95
C PHE A 244 8.21 2.01 13.32
N SER A 245 8.20 2.12 11.98
CA SER A 245 7.39 3.07 11.22
C SER A 245 5.93 3.06 11.67
N ARG A 246 5.29 1.87 11.64
CA ARG A 246 3.89 1.70 12.06
C ARG A 246 3.65 2.09 13.53
N THR A 247 4.66 1.95 14.39
CA THR A 247 4.61 2.40 15.80
C THR A 247 4.63 3.93 15.93
N ARG A 248 5.24 4.64 14.97
CA ARG A 248 5.28 6.11 14.96
C ARG A 248 3.97 6.71 14.46
N GLU A 249 3.33 6.09 13.47
CA GLU A 249 1.99 6.46 12.97
C GLU A 249 0.97 6.58 14.12
N TYR A 250 0.86 5.55 14.97
CA TYR A 250 -0.02 5.60 16.14
C TYR A 250 0.36 6.70 17.16
N ALA A 251 1.64 7.11 17.21
CA ALA A 251 2.06 8.21 18.08
C ALA A 251 1.70 9.59 17.49
N ALA A 252 1.75 9.74 16.17
CA ALA A 252 1.29 10.91 15.44
C ALA A 252 -0.26 11.02 15.44
N ASP A 253 -0.98 9.91 15.25
CA ASP A 253 -2.45 9.81 15.41
C ASP A 253 -2.88 10.28 16.81
N ARG A 254 -2.24 9.75 17.86
CA ARG A 254 -2.53 10.15 19.24
C ARG A 254 -2.22 11.62 19.48
N PHE A 255 -1.08 12.08 18.99
CA PHE A 255 -0.69 13.49 19.10
C PHE A 255 -1.72 14.40 18.44
N ALA A 256 -2.20 14.08 17.23
CA ALA A 256 -3.23 14.84 16.53
C ALA A 256 -4.51 14.95 17.35
N GLY A 257 -5.06 13.82 17.81
CA GLY A 257 -6.28 13.82 18.64
C GLY A 257 -6.12 14.54 19.99
N GLN A 258 -4.90 14.63 20.54
CA GLN A 258 -4.58 15.42 21.74
C GLN A 258 -4.34 16.91 21.41
N ALA A 259 -3.86 17.23 20.22
CA ALA A 259 -3.52 18.58 19.77
C ALA A 259 -4.73 19.38 19.29
N THR A 260 -5.65 18.74 18.56
CA THR A 260 -6.95 19.33 18.18
C THR A 260 -8.01 19.14 19.26
N GLY A 261 -7.80 18.20 20.19
CA GLY A 261 -8.83 17.71 21.10
C GLY A 261 -9.94 16.91 20.41
N ASN A 262 -9.78 16.54 19.13
CA ASN A 262 -10.80 15.94 18.29
C ASN A 262 -10.21 14.79 17.43
N PRO A 263 -10.01 13.59 18.01
CA PRO A 263 -9.56 12.39 17.27
C PRO A 263 -10.60 11.93 16.22
N ASN A 264 -11.88 12.26 16.42
CA ASN A 264 -12.95 11.93 15.47
C ASN A 264 -12.74 12.64 14.12
N ALA A 265 -12.20 13.86 14.09
CA ALA A 265 -11.85 14.55 12.84
C ALA A 265 -10.76 13.82 12.04
N LEU A 266 -9.71 13.32 12.70
CA LEU A 266 -8.70 12.47 12.04
C LEU A 266 -9.31 11.15 11.56
N ALA A 267 -10.27 10.59 12.29
CA ALA A 267 -10.99 9.41 11.84
C ALA A 267 -11.82 9.68 10.57
N ARG A 268 -12.47 10.85 10.45
CA ARG A 268 -13.20 11.23 9.22
C ARG A 268 -12.25 11.50 8.04
N SER A 269 -11.12 12.18 8.24
CA SER A 269 -10.15 12.42 7.17
C SER A 269 -9.50 11.12 6.67
N LEU A 270 -9.17 10.18 7.56
CA LEU A 270 -8.68 8.85 7.18
C LEU A 270 -9.70 8.04 6.36
N VAL A 271 -11.00 8.23 6.59
CA VAL A 271 -12.06 7.66 5.75
C VAL A 271 -12.12 8.33 4.37
N LYS A 272 -12.11 9.67 4.33
CA LYS A 272 -12.15 10.46 3.08
C LYS A 272 -10.93 10.23 2.19
N ILE A 273 -9.74 10.04 2.78
CA ILE A 273 -8.46 9.86 2.05
C ILE A 273 -8.13 8.37 1.87
N GLY A 274 -8.04 7.61 2.97
CA GLY A 274 -7.48 6.24 2.97
C GLY A 274 -8.37 5.19 2.34
N TYR A 275 -9.69 5.28 2.52
CA TYR A 275 -10.65 4.51 1.72
C TYR A 275 -11.13 5.26 0.48
N GLY A 276 -10.81 6.56 0.36
CA GLY A 276 -11.37 7.41 -0.66
C GLY A 276 -12.87 7.68 -0.49
N LEU A 277 -13.48 7.44 0.68
CA LEU A 277 -14.92 7.63 0.87
C LEU A 277 -15.27 9.12 1.08
N ALA A 278 -15.22 9.88 -0.01
CA ALA A 278 -15.73 11.24 -0.10
C ALA A 278 -17.25 11.24 -0.33
N ALA A 279 -18.02 11.61 0.69
CA ALA A 279 -19.39 12.05 0.47
C ALA A 279 -19.37 13.33 -0.39
N GLY A 280 -20.33 13.47 -1.30
CA GLY A 280 -20.15 14.20 -2.56
C GLY A 280 -19.72 15.66 -2.47
N VAL A 281 -18.44 15.94 -2.76
CA VAL A 281 -17.91 17.28 -3.08
C VAL A 281 -17.88 17.46 -4.60
N GLY A 282 -18.89 18.14 -5.15
CA GLY A 282 -18.96 18.51 -6.57
C GLY A 282 -18.27 19.84 -6.84
N ARG A 283 -17.50 19.94 -7.94
CA ARG A 283 -16.78 21.16 -8.32
C ARG A 283 -17.69 22.14 -9.06
N SER A 284 -17.47 23.44 -8.85
CA SER A 284 -18.10 24.50 -9.65
C SER A 284 -17.23 24.80 -10.87
N GLU A 285 -17.84 25.02 -12.06
CA GLU A 285 -17.14 25.13 -13.35
C GLU A 285 -16.25 26.39 -13.52
N ALA A 286 -16.17 27.26 -12.51
CA ALA A 286 -15.54 28.57 -12.62
C ALA A 286 -14.00 28.54 -12.73
N ASP A 287 -13.33 27.66 -11.98
CA ASP A 287 -11.89 27.79 -11.69
C ASP A 287 -10.96 27.10 -12.71
N ALA A 288 -11.50 26.25 -13.60
CA ALA A 288 -10.72 25.38 -14.49
C ALA A 288 -9.93 26.08 -15.63
N LYS A 289 -9.84 27.42 -15.63
CA LYS A 289 -9.53 28.21 -16.83
C LYS A 289 -8.12 28.78 -16.97
N ASN A 290 -7.15 28.43 -16.10
CA ASN A 290 -5.88 29.16 -16.07
C ASN A 290 -4.62 28.38 -15.62
N LYS A 291 -3.92 27.73 -16.58
CA LYS A 291 -2.46 27.84 -16.88
C LYS A 291 -1.94 26.70 -17.76
N SER A 292 -0.81 26.93 -18.44
CA SER A 292 -0.15 26.00 -19.39
C SER A 292 1.16 25.40 -18.83
N PRO A 293 1.58 24.20 -19.29
CA PRO A 293 2.73 23.47 -18.71
C PRO A 293 4.08 23.68 -19.42
N ALA A 294 5.16 23.29 -18.75
CA ALA A 294 6.50 23.07 -19.33
C ALA A 294 7.22 21.90 -18.61
N ALA A 295 8.15 21.22 -19.30
CA ALA A 295 8.85 20.00 -18.85
C ALA A 295 10.34 20.30 -18.46
N THR A 296 11.24 19.39 -18.05
CA THR A 296 11.34 17.91 -18.20
C THR A 296 12.39 17.33 -17.21
N GLY A 297 12.20 16.12 -16.65
CA GLY A 297 13.32 15.18 -16.38
C GLY A 297 13.49 14.53 -14.99
N ALA A 298 14.06 13.31 -14.98
CA ALA A 298 14.79 12.62 -13.89
C ALA A 298 14.15 12.39 -12.49
N MET A 299 13.58 11.18 -12.32
CA MET A 299 13.06 10.51 -11.11
C MET A 299 13.80 10.69 -9.76
N GLY A 300 13.03 10.61 -8.65
CA GLY A 300 13.12 9.43 -7.78
C GLY A 300 13.70 9.55 -6.36
N ALA A 301 12.97 10.16 -5.41
CA ALA A 301 13.20 9.97 -3.97
C ALA A 301 11.90 10.12 -3.17
N LEU A 302 11.77 9.35 -2.08
CA LEU A 302 10.85 9.51 -0.93
C LEU A 302 9.42 9.98 -1.24
N ASN A 303 8.49 9.02 -1.35
CA ASN A 303 7.06 9.30 -1.40
C ASN A 303 6.36 8.59 -0.23
N ILE A 304 5.60 9.32 0.58
CA ILE A 304 4.92 8.82 1.79
C ILE A 304 3.60 8.07 1.46
N PHE A 305 3.27 7.95 0.17
CA PHE A 305 2.23 7.04 -0.34
C PHE A 305 2.86 6.01 -1.30
N ASP A 306 3.31 4.88 -0.75
CA ASP A 306 3.80 3.74 -1.53
C ASP A 306 2.64 3.03 -2.25
N HIS A 307 2.38 3.49 -3.47
CA HIS A 307 1.51 2.83 -4.43
C HIS A 307 2.23 1.70 -5.19
N ARG A 308 3.58 1.75 -5.29
CA ARG A 308 4.42 0.74 -5.98
C ARG A 308 5.84 0.59 -5.42
N SER A 309 5.99 -0.45 -4.60
CA SER A 309 7.19 -1.26 -4.32
C SER A 309 8.20 -0.79 -3.27
N SER A 310 7.95 -1.23 -2.03
CA SER A 310 8.93 -1.42 -0.96
C SER A 310 9.58 -2.82 -0.90
N LEU A 311 9.30 -3.76 -1.83
CA LEU A 311 10.04 -5.04 -1.93
C LEU A 311 10.17 -5.57 -3.36
N ASN A 312 11.30 -5.29 -4.02
CA ASN A 312 11.64 -5.93 -5.31
C ASN A 312 13.16 -6.07 -5.60
N LEU A 313 14.02 -6.19 -4.57
CA LEU A 313 15.45 -6.49 -4.74
C LEU A 313 16.01 -7.63 -3.87
N ALA A 314 15.15 -8.42 -3.22
CA ALA A 314 15.61 -9.55 -2.40
C ALA A 314 14.61 -10.72 -2.29
N LEU A 315 14.16 -11.32 -3.41
CA LEU A 315 13.56 -12.68 -3.38
C LEU A 315 13.46 -13.41 -4.74
N ASN A 316 14.55 -13.43 -5.53
CA ASN A 316 14.72 -14.42 -6.60
C ASN A 316 15.15 -15.79 -6.01
N ALA A 317 14.36 -16.35 -5.06
CA ALA A 317 14.68 -17.60 -4.37
C ALA A 317 13.48 -18.30 -3.67
N ALA A 318 12.70 -19.04 -4.45
CA ALA A 318 12.03 -20.29 -4.01
C ALA A 318 10.90 -20.14 -2.92
N PRO A 319 10.32 -21.24 -2.39
CA PRO A 319 9.40 -22.10 -3.15
C PRO A 319 8.12 -22.50 -2.37
N ASP A 320 6.99 -21.83 -2.61
CA ASP A 320 5.76 -22.11 -1.83
C ASP A 320 4.90 -23.27 -2.38
N SER A 321 4.21 -24.05 -1.53
CA SER A 321 3.65 -25.35 -1.96
C SER A 321 2.46 -25.93 -1.16
N ARG A 322 1.35 -26.20 -1.88
CA ARG A 322 0.26 -27.19 -1.60
C ARG A 322 -0.61 -26.90 -0.33
N ALA A 323 -1.88 -27.32 -0.15
CA ALA A 323 -2.98 -27.93 -0.95
C ALA A 323 -4.23 -28.07 0.01
N ARG A 324 -5.52 -28.35 -0.33
CA ARG A 324 -6.30 -28.60 -1.58
C ARG A 324 -7.84 -28.66 -1.26
N ILE A 325 -8.67 -28.67 -2.33
CA ILE A 325 -9.95 -29.45 -2.51
C ILE A 325 -11.31 -28.92 -1.93
N THR A 326 -12.18 -28.45 -2.85
CA THR A 326 -13.66 -28.65 -3.03
C THR A 326 -14.68 -28.32 -1.90
N SER A 327 -15.95 -27.93 -2.13
CA SER A 327 -16.93 -28.25 -3.20
C SER A 327 -18.18 -27.32 -3.20
N ALA A 328 -19.15 -27.59 -4.10
CA ALA A 328 -20.56 -27.09 -4.13
C ALA A 328 -20.78 -25.58 -4.47
N SER A 329 -21.86 -25.17 -5.17
CA SER A 329 -22.84 -25.93 -6.00
C SER A 329 -23.51 -25.00 -7.02
N ASN A 330 -23.84 -25.52 -8.21
CA ASN A 330 -24.69 -24.82 -9.19
C ASN A 330 -26.17 -24.92 -8.82
N ASP A 331 -26.95 -23.89 -9.11
CA ASP A 331 -28.39 -24.04 -9.41
C ASP A 331 -28.79 -23.06 -10.53
N PRO A 332 -29.23 -23.53 -11.73
CA PRO A 332 -29.43 -22.69 -12.90
C PRO A 332 -30.91 -22.45 -13.25
N SER A 333 -31.72 -21.93 -12.33
CA SER A 333 -33.10 -21.52 -12.66
C SER A 333 -33.60 -20.29 -11.90
N ASP A 334 -33.36 -19.10 -12.46
CA ASP A 334 -34.37 -18.04 -12.47
C ASP A 334 -34.18 -17.12 -13.70
N ASN A 335 -34.95 -17.38 -14.76
CA ASN A 335 -34.91 -16.62 -16.01
C ASN A 335 -36.01 -15.55 -16.01
N LEU A 336 -35.63 -14.27 -15.95
CA LEU A 336 -36.54 -13.17 -16.30
C LEU A 336 -35.92 -12.22 -17.34
N ASN A 337 -36.20 -12.56 -18.60
CA ASN A 337 -36.35 -11.67 -19.75
C ASN A 337 -35.22 -10.67 -20.07
N SER A 338 -34.26 -11.14 -20.88
CA SER A 338 -33.50 -10.25 -21.78
C SER A 338 -34.43 -9.63 -22.83
N ASN A 339 -34.47 -8.28 -22.94
CA ASN A 339 -34.54 -7.48 -24.20
C ASN A 339 -34.96 -5.99 -24.00
N SER A 340 -34.26 -5.20 -23.18
CA SER A 340 -34.47 -3.72 -23.15
C SER A 340 -33.35 -2.88 -22.50
N PHE A 341 -32.07 -3.11 -22.82
CA PHE A 341 -30.97 -2.30 -22.28
C PHE A 341 -29.97 -1.85 -23.36
N ASN A 342 -30.42 -0.95 -24.24
CA ASN A 342 -29.60 -0.32 -25.27
C ASN A 342 -29.97 1.17 -25.48
N ASP A 343 -30.38 1.89 -24.42
CA ASP A 343 -30.55 3.35 -24.48
C ASP A 343 -30.47 4.07 -23.10
N ALA A 344 -29.71 3.52 -22.16
CA ALA A 344 -29.55 4.11 -20.83
C ALA A 344 -28.45 5.19 -20.84
N THR A 345 -28.81 6.43 -21.14
CA THR A 345 -28.00 7.59 -20.73
C THR A 345 -27.89 7.60 -19.21
N PRO A 346 -26.70 7.92 -18.63
CA PRO A 346 -26.55 7.98 -17.18
C PRO A 346 -27.45 9.09 -16.62
N PRO A 347 -28.08 8.90 -15.45
CA PRO A 347 -28.89 9.95 -14.84
C PRO A 347 -28.01 11.18 -14.57
N PRO A 348 -28.51 12.41 -14.82
CA PRO A 348 -27.76 13.62 -14.54
C PRO A 348 -27.44 13.72 -13.05
N LEU A 349 -26.28 14.28 -12.74
CA LEU A 349 -25.85 14.52 -11.36
C LEU A 349 -26.88 15.44 -10.66
N PRO A 350 -27.38 15.10 -9.47
CA PRO A 350 -28.30 15.95 -8.74
C PRO A 350 -27.61 17.26 -8.34
N PRO A 351 -28.31 18.41 -8.34
CA PRO A 351 -27.74 19.68 -7.91
C PRO A 351 -27.38 19.65 -6.42
N HIS A 352 -26.23 20.22 -6.08
CA HIS A 352 -25.67 20.25 -4.73
C HIS A 352 -26.47 21.20 -3.82
N ASP A 353 -27.00 20.71 -2.70
CA ASP A 353 -27.89 21.47 -1.80
C ASP A 353 -27.18 22.28 -0.71
N GLY A 354 -25.84 22.21 -0.65
CA GLY A 354 -25.02 22.98 0.30
C GLY A 354 -24.88 22.34 1.69
N SER A 355 -25.49 21.18 1.93
CA SER A 355 -25.30 20.43 3.18
C SER A 355 -23.87 19.88 3.29
N PRO A 356 -23.24 19.88 4.47
CA PRO A 356 -22.00 19.14 4.68
C PRO A 356 -22.26 17.65 4.43
N ALA A 357 -21.52 17.06 3.50
CA ALA A 357 -21.81 15.72 2.99
C ALA A 357 -21.48 14.65 4.05
N THR A 358 -22.50 14.10 4.71
CA THR A 358 -22.33 13.20 5.85
C THR A 358 -21.78 11.83 5.44
N LEU A 359 -20.70 11.39 6.09
CA LEU A 359 -20.10 10.06 5.90
C LEU A 359 -21.03 8.96 6.45
N ASP A 360 -21.64 8.18 5.55
CA ASP A 360 -22.48 7.01 5.85
C ASP A 360 -21.68 5.92 6.60
N PRO A 361 -21.92 5.69 7.90
CA PRO A 361 -21.17 4.71 8.68
C PRO A 361 -21.34 3.27 8.17
N GLY A 362 -22.44 2.97 7.48
CA GLY A 362 -22.68 1.67 6.85
C GLY A 362 -21.73 1.40 5.70
N ARG A 363 -21.35 2.42 4.92
CA ARG A 363 -20.31 2.33 3.87
C ARG A 363 -18.92 2.20 4.48
N VAL A 364 -18.61 3.01 5.49
CA VAL A 364 -17.31 2.98 6.19
C VAL A 364 -17.05 1.61 6.80
N GLN A 365 -17.99 1.07 7.58
CA GLN A 365 -17.89 -0.29 8.12
C GLN A 365 -17.72 -1.33 7.01
N SER A 366 -18.35 -1.16 5.84
CA SER A 366 -18.21 -2.11 4.73
C SER A 366 -16.82 -2.05 4.09
N ALA A 367 -16.24 -0.86 3.94
CA ALA A 367 -14.87 -0.70 3.47
C ALA A 367 -13.84 -1.29 4.46
N MET A 368 -14.08 -1.17 5.78
CA MET A 368 -13.25 -1.74 6.85
C MET A 368 -13.26 -3.28 6.89
N GLN A 369 -14.26 -3.95 6.31
CA GLN A 369 -14.34 -5.42 6.34
C GLN A 369 -13.18 -6.09 5.60
N TRP A 370 -12.62 -5.45 4.56
CA TRP A 370 -11.44 -5.98 3.88
C TRP A 370 -10.21 -5.96 4.80
N ASP A 371 -9.87 -4.80 5.35
CA ASP A 371 -8.75 -4.59 6.28
C ASP A 371 -8.78 -5.57 7.46
N LEU A 372 -9.95 -5.69 8.11
CA LEU A 372 -10.09 -6.44 9.35
C LEU A 372 -10.19 -7.97 9.14
N TRP A 373 -10.74 -8.43 8.01
CA TRP A 373 -11.09 -9.84 7.84
C TRP A 373 -10.26 -10.59 6.79
N ASN A 374 -9.73 -9.93 5.75
CA ASN A 374 -9.02 -10.59 4.65
C ASN A 374 -7.52 -10.78 5.01
N PRO A 375 -6.95 -12.01 4.95
CA PRO A 375 -5.53 -12.24 5.20
C PRO A 375 -4.58 -11.42 4.32
N TRP A 376 -4.99 -11.04 3.10
CA TRP A 376 -4.21 -10.15 2.23
C TRP A 376 -3.93 -8.80 2.90
N ALA A 377 -4.86 -8.24 3.67
CA ALA A 377 -4.65 -6.98 4.38
C ALA A 377 -3.50 -7.08 5.38
N LYS A 378 -3.42 -8.17 6.15
CA LYS A 378 -2.33 -8.42 7.11
C LYS A 378 -1.00 -8.73 6.42
N PHE A 379 -1.02 -9.48 5.31
CA PHE A 379 0.16 -9.70 4.48
C PHE A 379 0.72 -8.38 3.94
N TYR A 380 -0.15 -7.47 3.53
CA TYR A 380 0.24 -6.12 3.11
C TYR A 380 0.73 -5.23 4.26
N GLU A 381 0.04 -5.23 5.41
CA GLU A 381 0.42 -4.44 6.59
C GLU A 381 1.84 -4.79 7.08
N LEU A 382 2.20 -6.08 7.08
CA LEU A 382 3.56 -6.53 7.41
C LEU A 382 4.64 -5.86 6.56
N ASN A 383 4.35 -5.67 5.26
CA ASN A 383 5.23 -5.10 4.24
C ASN A 383 5.01 -3.58 4.00
N SER A 384 4.29 -2.88 4.88
CA SER A 384 4.00 -1.45 4.74
C SER A 384 4.56 -0.61 5.90
N THR A 385 4.94 0.63 5.61
CA THR A 385 5.34 1.64 6.61
C THR A 385 4.17 2.13 7.46
N HIS A 386 2.93 1.97 7.00
CA HIS A 386 1.71 2.42 7.68
C HIS A 386 0.87 1.23 8.16
N PRO A 387 0.18 1.34 9.32
CA PRO A 387 -0.82 0.36 9.73
C PRO A 387 -2.10 0.52 8.89
N LEU A 388 -2.94 -0.52 8.86
CA LEU A 388 -4.21 -0.51 8.13
C LEU A 388 -5.12 0.62 8.61
N VAL A 389 -5.91 1.19 7.69
CA VAL A 389 -6.84 2.29 7.98
C VAL A 389 -7.82 1.88 9.08
N ALA A 390 -8.38 0.66 9.02
CA ALA A 390 -9.26 0.16 10.07
C ALA A 390 -8.61 0.06 11.46
N ASN A 391 -7.30 -0.22 11.53
CA ASN A 391 -6.56 -0.29 12.79
C ASN A 391 -6.35 1.12 13.38
N ARG A 392 -6.08 2.13 12.54
CA ARG A 392 -6.00 3.54 12.95
C ARG A 392 -7.37 4.08 13.41
N LEU A 393 -8.44 3.77 12.68
CA LEU A 393 -9.81 4.15 13.05
C LEU A 393 -10.24 3.55 14.40
N ALA A 394 -9.89 2.28 14.68
CA ALA A 394 -10.13 1.66 15.98
C ALA A 394 -9.34 2.36 17.11
N TYR A 395 -8.06 2.67 16.88
CA TYR A 395 -7.21 3.37 17.85
C TYR A 395 -7.69 4.80 18.17
N LEU A 396 -8.10 5.55 17.14
CA LEU A 396 -8.70 6.87 17.31
C LEU A 396 -10.07 6.82 18.00
N SER A 397 -10.81 5.72 17.82
CA SER A 397 -12.08 5.48 18.53
C SER A 397 -11.88 5.22 20.02
N ASP A 398 -10.89 4.39 20.40
CA ASP A 398 -10.50 4.21 21.80
C ASP A 398 -10.01 5.54 22.42
N GLN A 399 -9.32 6.39 21.64
CA GLN A 399 -8.90 7.74 22.06
C GLN A 399 -10.09 8.71 22.23
N ALA A 400 -11.09 8.66 21.35
CA ALA A 400 -12.30 9.49 21.45
C ALA A 400 -13.04 9.21 22.76
N ALA A 401 -13.26 7.92 23.07
CA ALA A 401 -13.91 7.50 24.32
C ALA A 401 -13.16 8.00 25.58
N VAL A 402 -11.83 8.00 25.53
CA VAL A 402 -10.96 8.53 26.61
C VAL A 402 -11.06 10.05 26.77
N LEU A 403 -11.31 10.80 25.70
CA LEU A 403 -11.56 12.24 25.75
C LEU A 403 -13.04 12.58 26.07
N GLY A 404 -13.85 11.58 26.45
CA GLY A 404 -15.27 11.76 26.76
C GLY A 404 -16.15 11.99 25.53
N GLN A 405 -15.69 11.58 24.34
CA GLN A 405 -16.38 11.76 23.07
C GLN A 405 -16.94 10.42 22.57
N GLU A 406 -18.15 10.43 22.03
CA GLU A 406 -18.69 9.28 21.29
C GLU A 406 -17.81 8.97 20.08
N PRO A 407 -17.32 7.74 19.89
CA PRO A 407 -16.46 7.40 18.75
C PRO A 407 -17.20 7.45 17.42
N GLN A 408 -16.66 8.17 16.44
CA GLN A 408 -17.28 8.39 15.13
C GLN A 408 -17.56 7.09 14.35
N PHE A 409 -16.70 6.07 14.49
CA PHE A 409 -16.79 4.82 13.71
C PHE A 409 -16.48 3.58 14.56
N THR A 410 -17.52 2.97 15.14
CA THR A 410 -17.39 1.66 15.79
C THR A 410 -17.60 0.50 14.81
N PHE A 411 -16.78 -0.54 14.91
CA PHE A 411 -16.90 -1.75 14.09
C PHE A 411 -17.54 -2.90 14.91
N THR A 412 -18.82 -3.16 14.66
CA THR A 412 -19.64 -4.11 15.43
C THR A 412 -20.00 -5.39 14.66
N ARG A 413 -19.53 -5.56 13.42
CA ARG A 413 -19.91 -6.69 12.55
C ARG A 413 -19.15 -7.97 12.95
N LYS A 414 -19.87 -9.08 13.14
CA LYS A 414 -19.27 -10.42 13.29
C LYS A 414 -18.75 -10.91 11.93
N LYS A 415 -17.54 -11.47 11.90
CA LYS A 415 -16.95 -12.07 10.69
C LYS A 415 -17.75 -13.32 10.28
N PRO A 416 -18.29 -13.41 9.05
CA PRO A 416 -19.23 -14.47 8.66
C PRO A 416 -18.56 -15.79 8.26
N GLU A 417 -17.38 -15.73 7.66
CA GLU A 417 -16.64 -16.88 7.10
C GLU A 417 -15.13 -16.72 7.30
N SER A 418 -14.35 -17.77 7.00
CA SER A 418 -12.90 -17.62 6.81
C SER A 418 -12.60 -17.11 5.40
N TYR A 419 -11.44 -16.48 5.22
CA TYR A 419 -10.93 -16.03 3.92
C TYR A 419 -9.51 -16.58 3.64
N TRP A 420 -9.07 -17.57 4.44
CA TRP A 420 -7.74 -18.19 4.33
C TRP A 420 -7.64 -19.20 3.19
N ASP A 421 -8.74 -19.86 2.86
CA ASP A 421 -8.92 -20.67 1.66
C ASP A 421 -8.74 -19.85 0.38
N ASP A 422 -9.43 -18.71 0.28
CA ASP A 422 -9.28 -17.78 -0.84
C ASP A 422 -7.86 -17.21 -0.93
N PHE A 423 -7.26 -16.83 0.20
CA PHE A 423 -5.87 -16.39 0.27
C PHE A 423 -4.88 -17.46 -0.23
N LEU A 424 -5.03 -18.72 0.19
CA LEU A 424 -4.15 -19.82 -0.23
C LEU A 424 -4.30 -20.15 -1.72
N VAL A 425 -5.52 -20.11 -2.26
CA VAL A 425 -5.75 -20.26 -3.71
C VAL A 425 -5.10 -19.11 -4.48
N ASP A 426 -5.30 -17.87 -4.05
CA ASP A 426 -4.74 -16.68 -4.68
C ASP A 426 -3.19 -16.69 -4.64
N LEU A 427 -2.59 -17.14 -3.53
CA LEU A 427 -1.14 -17.32 -3.40
C LEU A 427 -0.60 -18.40 -4.37
N LEU A 428 -1.25 -19.56 -4.43
CA LEU A 428 -0.88 -20.65 -5.37
C LEU A 428 -0.98 -20.20 -6.84
N VAL A 429 -1.97 -19.38 -7.18
CA VAL A 429 -2.09 -18.75 -8.51
C VAL A 429 -0.99 -17.73 -8.75
N MET A 430 -0.65 -16.91 -7.76
CA MET A 430 0.39 -15.87 -7.87
C MET A 430 1.77 -16.47 -8.17
N ILE A 431 2.10 -17.63 -7.60
CA ILE A 431 3.38 -18.33 -7.77
C ILE A 431 3.37 -19.41 -8.88
N ALA A 432 2.22 -19.66 -9.52
CA ALA A 432 2.06 -20.76 -10.49
C ALA A 432 3.16 -20.84 -11.59
N PRO A 433 3.71 -19.75 -12.14
CA PRO A 433 4.84 -19.81 -13.07
C PRO A 433 6.12 -20.40 -12.45
N ILE A 434 6.41 -20.06 -11.18
CA ILE A 434 7.60 -20.50 -10.45
C ILE A 434 7.44 -21.98 -10.06
N LEU A 435 6.25 -22.37 -9.58
CA LEU A 435 5.92 -23.77 -9.33
C LEU A 435 6.04 -24.63 -10.62
N GLY A 436 5.60 -24.09 -11.76
CA GLY A 436 5.78 -24.72 -13.06
C GLY A 436 7.26 -24.90 -13.41
N ALA A 437 8.08 -23.86 -13.29
CA ALA A 437 9.51 -23.92 -13.53
C ALA A 437 10.20 -25.00 -12.65
N ILE A 438 9.93 -25.00 -11.34
CA ILE A 438 10.49 -25.95 -10.37
C ILE A 438 10.07 -27.39 -10.70
N LEU A 439 8.80 -27.61 -11.05
CA LEU A 439 8.31 -28.93 -11.47
C LEU A 439 9.03 -29.42 -12.74
N GLY A 440 9.22 -28.54 -13.72
CA GLY A 440 9.96 -28.86 -14.94
C GLY A 440 11.42 -29.21 -14.68
N VAL A 441 12.10 -28.49 -13.77
CA VAL A 441 13.48 -28.82 -13.35
C VAL A 441 13.53 -30.16 -12.63
N GLY A 442 12.58 -30.43 -11.73
CA GLY A 442 12.49 -31.71 -11.02
C GLY A 442 12.31 -32.90 -11.96
N ILE A 443 11.46 -32.77 -12.99
CA ILE A 443 11.27 -33.81 -14.01
C ILE A 443 12.55 -33.97 -14.86
N ALA A 444 13.20 -32.88 -15.26
CA ALA A 444 14.43 -32.93 -16.05
C ALA A 444 15.60 -33.60 -15.31
N LEU A 445 15.71 -33.39 -13.99
CA LEU A 445 16.71 -34.06 -13.14
C LEU A 445 16.37 -35.53 -12.88
N ALA A 446 15.08 -35.91 -12.87
CA ALA A 446 14.65 -37.28 -12.66
C ALA A 446 14.70 -38.15 -13.93
N ALA A 447 14.55 -37.57 -15.13
CA ALA A 447 14.44 -38.29 -16.39
C ALA A 447 15.56 -39.33 -16.67
N PRO A 448 16.85 -39.09 -16.35
CA PRO A 448 17.91 -40.09 -16.51
C PRO A 448 17.71 -41.35 -15.65
N MET A 449 17.03 -41.26 -14.50
CA MET A 449 16.75 -42.41 -13.63
C MET A 449 15.76 -43.41 -14.27
N PHE A 450 15.00 -42.95 -15.27
CA PHE A 450 14.06 -43.75 -16.04
C PHE A 450 14.59 -44.04 -17.47
N GLY A 451 15.90 -43.91 -17.68
CA GLY A 451 16.56 -44.18 -18.97
C GLY A 451 16.39 -43.09 -20.03
N ALA A 452 15.78 -41.96 -19.72
CA ALA A 452 15.48 -40.91 -20.69
C ALA A 452 16.55 -39.81 -20.69
N THR A 453 17.58 -39.96 -21.54
CA THR A 453 18.81 -39.14 -21.57
C THR A 453 18.79 -37.97 -22.56
N SER A 454 17.63 -37.60 -23.09
CA SER A 454 17.52 -36.49 -24.05
C SER A 454 17.69 -35.11 -23.41
N ALA A 455 18.44 -34.23 -24.06
CA ALA A 455 18.51 -32.82 -23.67
C ALA A 455 17.13 -32.11 -23.71
N ALA A 456 16.16 -32.65 -24.47
CA ALA A 456 14.80 -32.10 -24.58
C ALA A 456 14.08 -31.91 -23.23
N TRP A 457 14.40 -32.71 -22.20
CA TRP A 457 13.78 -32.57 -20.87
C TRP A 457 14.03 -31.19 -20.23
N TRP A 458 15.16 -30.53 -20.55
CA TRP A 458 15.48 -29.18 -20.07
C TRP A 458 14.62 -28.06 -20.66
N SER A 459 13.71 -28.37 -21.59
CA SER A 459 12.66 -27.45 -22.04
C SER A 459 11.46 -27.36 -21.08
N LEU A 460 11.22 -28.40 -20.27
CA LEU A 460 10.06 -28.48 -19.39
C LEU A 460 9.92 -27.31 -18.39
N PRO A 461 11.00 -26.75 -17.79
CA PRO A 461 10.89 -25.56 -16.94
C PRO A 461 10.19 -24.39 -17.65
N VAL A 462 10.52 -24.17 -18.93
CA VAL A 462 9.96 -23.08 -19.73
C VAL A 462 8.51 -23.36 -20.13
N ILE A 463 8.21 -24.61 -20.53
CA ILE A 463 6.86 -25.09 -20.87
C ILE A 463 5.91 -24.92 -19.67
N PHE A 464 6.27 -25.46 -18.51
CA PHE A 464 5.43 -25.39 -17.31
C PHE A 464 5.35 -23.98 -16.72
N ALA A 465 6.40 -23.16 -16.80
CA ALA A 465 6.33 -21.76 -16.43
C ALA A 465 5.42 -20.94 -17.38
N GLY A 466 5.39 -21.27 -18.66
CA GLY A 466 4.44 -20.72 -19.63
C GLY A 466 2.99 -21.09 -19.29
N LEU A 467 2.72 -22.37 -19.00
CA LEU A 467 1.40 -22.83 -18.52
C LEU A 467 0.97 -22.15 -17.22
N GLY A 468 1.88 -22.04 -16.24
CA GLY A 468 1.63 -21.32 -14.99
C GLY A 468 1.37 -19.82 -15.20
N SER A 469 2.04 -19.19 -16.18
CA SER A 469 1.80 -17.80 -16.58
C SER A 469 0.45 -17.61 -17.26
N LEU A 470 0.03 -18.54 -18.12
CA LEU A 470 -1.30 -18.53 -18.74
C LEU A 470 -2.40 -18.72 -17.69
N LEU A 471 -2.23 -19.65 -16.74
CA LEU A 471 -3.15 -19.84 -15.61
C LEU A 471 -3.27 -18.58 -14.74
N LYS A 472 -2.13 -18.01 -14.32
CA LYS A 472 -2.08 -16.76 -13.54
C LYS A 472 -2.75 -15.60 -14.27
N THR A 473 -2.54 -15.48 -15.58
CA THR A 473 -3.14 -14.42 -16.39
C THR A 473 -4.65 -14.61 -16.55
N HIS A 474 -5.11 -15.85 -16.77
CA HIS A 474 -6.54 -16.15 -16.88
C HIS A 474 -7.29 -15.82 -15.58
N PHE A 475 -6.71 -16.13 -14.41
CA PHE A 475 -7.29 -15.81 -13.10
C PHE A 475 -7.20 -14.30 -12.79
N LYS A 476 -6.02 -13.65 -13.00
CA LYS A 476 -5.83 -12.21 -12.74
C LYS A 476 -6.81 -11.31 -13.49
N TYR A 477 -7.20 -11.73 -14.70
CA TYR A 477 -8.05 -10.98 -15.62
C TYR A 477 -9.35 -11.74 -15.94
N ALA A 478 -9.86 -12.51 -14.98
CA ALA A 478 -11.15 -13.19 -15.08
C ALA A 478 -12.34 -12.21 -15.07
N GLY A 479 -13.51 -12.70 -15.51
CA GLY A 479 -14.78 -11.96 -15.53
C GLY A 479 -15.04 -11.20 -16.84
N ASN A 480 -16.31 -10.81 -17.04
CA ASN A 480 -16.74 -9.98 -18.16
C ASN A 480 -16.98 -8.54 -17.68
N LEU A 481 -16.50 -7.55 -18.45
CA LEU A 481 -16.52 -6.13 -18.10
C LEU A 481 -17.91 -5.51 -18.34
N HIS A 482 -18.87 -5.79 -17.44
CA HIS A 482 -20.30 -5.47 -17.64
C HIS A 482 -21.02 -4.73 -16.50
N PRO A 483 -20.74 -4.94 -15.19
CA PRO A 483 -21.52 -4.26 -14.15
C PRO A 483 -21.03 -2.83 -13.94
N HIS A 484 -21.93 -1.85 -14.06
CA HIS A 484 -21.68 -0.50 -13.58
C HIS A 484 -21.75 -0.48 -12.05
N LEU A 485 -20.67 -0.01 -11.39
CA LEU A 485 -20.54 0.07 -9.93
C LEU A 485 -19.99 1.44 -9.53
N THR A 486 -20.33 1.87 -8.32
CA THR A 486 -19.75 3.05 -7.67
C THR A 486 -18.49 2.70 -6.88
N VAL A 487 -17.68 3.70 -6.55
CA VAL A 487 -16.48 3.56 -5.71
C VAL A 487 -16.82 2.92 -4.36
N ALA A 488 -17.85 3.40 -3.67
CA ALA A 488 -18.29 2.82 -2.40
C ALA A 488 -18.79 1.38 -2.52
N ALA A 489 -19.41 0.99 -3.64
CA ALA A 489 -19.80 -0.40 -3.89
C ALA A 489 -18.57 -1.30 -4.05
N LEU A 490 -17.59 -0.89 -4.86
CA LEU A 490 -16.32 -1.61 -5.04
C LEU A 490 -15.58 -1.81 -3.72
N LEU A 491 -15.50 -0.76 -2.89
CA LEU A 491 -14.84 -0.82 -1.58
C LEU A 491 -15.48 -1.84 -0.62
N GLY A 492 -16.79 -2.12 -0.76
CA GLY A 492 -17.50 -3.12 0.04
C GLY A 492 -17.16 -4.59 -0.29
N HIS A 493 -16.44 -4.88 -1.37
CA HIS A 493 -16.07 -6.26 -1.70
C HIS A 493 -14.90 -6.77 -0.84
N ILE A 494 -15.13 -7.86 -0.11
CA ILE A 494 -14.14 -8.48 0.80
C ILE A 494 -13.27 -9.53 0.08
N LYS A 495 -13.85 -10.34 -0.81
CA LYS A 495 -13.15 -11.39 -1.59
C LYS A 495 -12.40 -10.82 -2.81
N VAL A 496 -11.51 -9.84 -2.56
CA VAL A 496 -10.71 -9.14 -3.57
C VAL A 496 -9.23 -9.22 -3.21
N SER A 497 -8.36 -9.37 -4.21
CA SER A 497 -6.92 -9.50 -4.02
C SER A 497 -6.11 -9.06 -5.25
N PRO A 498 -4.77 -9.10 -5.20
CA PRO A 498 -3.91 -8.73 -6.34
C PRO A 498 -4.09 -9.64 -7.57
N VAL A 499 -4.59 -10.87 -7.37
CA VAL A 499 -4.92 -11.82 -8.45
C VAL A 499 -6.42 -12.07 -8.58
N ARG A 500 -7.25 -11.71 -7.60
CA ARG A 500 -8.71 -11.86 -7.67
C ARG A 500 -9.40 -10.50 -7.85
N PRO A 501 -9.73 -10.11 -9.09
CA PRO A 501 -10.34 -8.81 -9.37
C PRO A 501 -11.84 -8.78 -9.05
N VAL A 502 -12.39 -7.57 -8.99
CA VAL A 502 -13.80 -7.32 -9.32
C VAL A 502 -13.85 -6.59 -10.66
N THR A 503 -14.41 -7.23 -11.69
CA THR A 503 -14.66 -6.60 -13.00
C THR A 503 -15.81 -5.61 -12.89
N ALA A 504 -15.59 -4.38 -13.35
CA ALA A 504 -16.63 -3.34 -13.36
C ALA A 504 -16.41 -2.31 -14.47
N THR A 505 -17.40 -1.43 -14.61
CA THR A 505 -17.28 -0.19 -15.38
C THR A 505 -17.64 1.01 -14.50
N VAL A 506 -16.64 1.81 -14.11
CA VAL A 506 -16.84 3.00 -13.26
C VAL A 506 -16.94 4.26 -14.11
N THR A 507 -17.61 5.29 -13.60
CA THR A 507 -17.79 6.59 -14.27
C THR A 507 -17.58 7.71 -13.26
N GLY A 508 -16.76 8.71 -13.58
CA GLY A 508 -16.42 9.81 -12.67
C GLY A 508 -15.52 10.88 -13.29
N GLU A 509 -15.28 11.98 -12.57
CA GLU A 509 -14.36 13.06 -12.98
C GLU A 509 -12.92 12.69 -12.61
N VAL A 510 -11.95 12.83 -13.52
CA VAL A 510 -10.52 12.77 -13.16
C VAL A 510 -10.13 14.08 -12.47
N ILE A 511 -10.07 14.06 -11.14
CA ILE A 511 -9.75 15.24 -10.34
C ILE A 511 -8.25 15.54 -10.28
N GLY A 512 -7.39 14.53 -10.50
CA GLY A 512 -5.97 14.63 -10.24
C GLY A 512 -5.14 13.44 -10.71
N LYS A 513 -3.85 13.44 -10.38
CA LYS A 513 -2.89 12.36 -10.71
C LYS A 513 -2.83 11.31 -9.60
N GLY A 514 -2.46 10.08 -9.96
CA GLY A 514 -2.18 9.02 -8.99
C GLY A 514 -1.00 9.34 -8.06
N VAL A 515 -0.06 10.16 -8.55
CA VAL A 515 0.92 10.87 -7.73
C VAL A 515 0.71 12.38 -7.94
N PRO A 516 0.16 13.11 -6.95
CA PRO A 516 -0.16 14.54 -7.05
C PRO A 516 0.99 15.38 -7.63
N GLY A 517 0.69 16.21 -8.63
CA GLY A 517 1.65 17.13 -9.23
C GLY A 517 2.61 16.50 -10.24
N LEU A 518 3.11 15.28 -9.98
CA LEU A 518 4.21 14.62 -10.69
C LEU A 518 4.07 14.71 -12.23
N ILE A 519 4.98 15.44 -12.90
CA ILE A 519 4.85 15.84 -14.32
C ILE A 519 4.77 14.67 -15.31
N TYR A 520 5.23 13.47 -14.94
CA TYR A 520 5.23 12.28 -15.78
C TYR A 520 4.35 11.13 -15.26
N CYS A 521 3.52 11.36 -14.23
CA CYS A 521 2.63 10.31 -13.70
C CYS A 521 1.60 9.88 -14.75
N GLU A 522 1.50 8.58 -14.96
CA GLU A 522 0.53 7.94 -15.87
C GLU A 522 -0.82 7.62 -15.22
N ASP A 523 -0.85 7.50 -13.89
CA ASP A 523 -2.01 7.12 -13.09
C ASP A 523 -2.90 8.33 -12.75
N PHE A 524 -4.16 8.08 -12.41
CA PHE A 524 -5.16 9.12 -12.14
C PHE A 524 -5.89 8.92 -10.82
N VAL A 525 -6.41 9.99 -10.22
CA VAL A 525 -7.47 9.88 -9.20
C VAL A 525 -8.78 10.35 -9.81
N MET A 526 -9.79 9.48 -9.75
CA MET A 526 -11.14 9.74 -10.27
C MET A 526 -12.14 9.85 -9.11
N ARG A 527 -13.07 10.80 -9.16
CA ARG A 527 -14.16 11.03 -8.20
C ARG A 527 -15.50 10.63 -8.80
N ASP A 528 -16.29 9.84 -8.07
CA ASP A 528 -17.72 9.60 -8.35
C ASP A 528 -18.61 10.22 -7.25
N GLN A 529 -19.92 9.93 -7.27
CA GLN A 529 -20.89 10.45 -6.28
C GLN A 529 -20.68 9.91 -4.85
N THR A 530 -19.75 8.98 -4.65
CA THR A 530 -19.59 8.18 -3.42
C THR A 530 -18.15 8.13 -2.90
N GLY A 531 -17.16 8.51 -3.71
CA GLY A 531 -15.77 8.52 -3.32
C GLY A 531 -14.79 8.84 -4.43
N ILE A 532 -13.50 8.79 -4.09
CA ILE A 532 -12.35 8.86 -4.98
C ILE A 532 -11.68 7.48 -5.10
N LEU A 533 -11.10 7.18 -6.26
CA LEU A 533 -10.42 5.92 -6.52
C LEU A 533 -9.20 6.15 -7.42
N LEU A 534 -8.09 5.48 -7.08
CA LEU A 534 -6.88 5.45 -7.91
C LEU A 534 -7.15 4.59 -9.16
N LEU A 535 -7.03 5.20 -10.35
CA LEU A 535 -7.04 4.50 -11.62
C LEU A 535 -5.59 4.20 -12.03
N ASP A 536 -5.32 2.92 -12.25
CA ASP A 536 -4.00 2.35 -12.53
C ASP A 536 -3.84 2.13 -14.04
N TYR A 537 -3.07 3.01 -14.69
CA TYR A 537 -2.78 2.96 -16.12
C TYR A 537 -1.49 2.18 -16.37
N GLN A 538 -1.62 0.99 -16.96
CA GLN A 538 -0.46 0.19 -17.34
C GLN A 538 -0.47 -0.19 -18.82
N GLN A 539 0.71 -0.05 -19.44
CA GLN A 539 1.03 -0.61 -20.74
C GLN A 539 2.17 -1.65 -20.59
N PRO A 540 2.33 -2.56 -21.55
CA PRO A 540 3.32 -3.65 -21.45
C PRO A 540 4.79 -3.23 -21.30
N LEU A 541 5.11 -1.96 -21.60
CA LEU A 541 6.45 -1.39 -21.51
C LEU A 541 6.39 -0.08 -20.72
N GLY A 542 7.19 0.03 -19.65
CA GLY A 542 7.20 1.23 -18.77
C GLY A 542 7.56 2.53 -19.49
N LEU A 543 8.26 2.47 -20.64
CA LEU A 543 8.50 3.64 -21.49
C LEU A 543 7.18 4.20 -22.08
N TRP A 544 6.19 3.35 -22.36
CA TRP A 544 4.88 3.79 -22.86
C TRP A 544 4.02 4.41 -21.75
N ASN A 545 4.18 3.96 -20.50
CA ASN A 545 3.63 4.63 -19.32
C ASN A 545 4.23 6.04 -19.19
N PHE A 546 5.57 6.13 -19.09
CA PHE A 546 6.28 7.40 -18.95
C PHE A 546 5.95 8.41 -20.06
N LEU A 547 5.92 7.97 -21.33
CA LEU A 547 5.55 8.82 -22.47
C LEU A 547 4.06 9.20 -22.46
N PHE A 548 3.18 8.39 -21.88
CA PHE A 548 1.77 8.74 -21.72
C PHE A 548 1.58 9.77 -20.60
N GLY A 549 2.18 9.54 -19.42
CA GLY A 549 2.14 10.46 -18.30
C GLY A 549 2.68 11.84 -18.66
N LEU A 550 3.91 11.89 -19.21
CA LEU A 550 4.59 13.13 -19.57
C LEU A 550 3.86 13.96 -20.66
N LEU A 551 3.16 13.30 -21.59
CA LEU A 551 2.63 13.97 -22.80
C LEU A 551 1.10 14.04 -22.88
N LYS A 552 0.34 13.26 -22.10
CA LYS A 552 -1.11 13.05 -22.29
C LYS A 552 -1.93 12.82 -21.04
N ALA A 553 -1.35 12.54 -19.87
CA ALA A 553 -2.14 12.35 -18.64
C ALA A 553 -2.81 13.66 -18.18
N ASN A 554 -2.09 14.80 -18.27
CA ASN A 554 -2.66 16.11 -17.91
C ASN A 554 -3.95 16.43 -18.70
N ASP A 555 -4.07 15.96 -19.95
CA ASP A 555 -5.23 16.17 -20.83
C ASP A 555 -6.54 15.49 -20.34
N TYR A 556 -6.47 14.64 -19.31
CA TYR A 556 -7.63 14.00 -18.69
C TYR A 556 -8.14 14.76 -17.46
N GLN A 557 -7.36 15.65 -16.84
CA GLN A 557 -7.78 16.37 -15.63
C GLN A 557 -9.03 17.24 -15.90
N GLY A 558 -9.98 17.21 -14.96
CA GLY A 558 -11.28 17.89 -15.06
C GLY A 558 -12.27 17.25 -16.04
N LYS A 559 -11.98 16.07 -16.61
CA LYS A 559 -12.89 15.38 -17.55
C LYS A 559 -13.62 14.21 -16.90
N THR A 560 -14.90 14.08 -17.23
CA THR A 560 -15.69 12.90 -16.88
C THR A 560 -15.33 11.73 -17.81
N VAL A 561 -14.80 10.67 -17.21
CA VAL A 561 -14.38 9.42 -17.87
C VAL A 561 -15.32 8.27 -17.54
N ARG A 562 -15.45 7.34 -18.49
CA ARG A 562 -15.90 5.97 -18.25
C ARG A 562 -14.67 5.06 -18.33
N VAL A 563 -14.54 4.16 -17.36
CA VAL A 563 -13.38 3.28 -17.22
C VAL A 563 -13.86 1.84 -17.03
N GLU A 564 -13.55 0.98 -18.00
CA GLU A 564 -13.73 -0.47 -17.89
C GLU A 564 -12.44 -1.08 -17.33
N GLY A 565 -12.54 -2.02 -16.39
CA GLY A 565 -11.34 -2.64 -15.83
C GLY A 565 -11.57 -3.52 -14.62
N TRP A 566 -10.50 -3.70 -13.85
CA TRP A 566 -10.43 -4.62 -12.72
C TRP A 566 -10.09 -3.89 -11.42
N PHE A 567 -11.07 -3.75 -10.53
CA PHE A 567 -10.83 -3.29 -9.17
C PHE A 567 -10.01 -4.30 -8.38
N ARG A 568 -9.04 -3.81 -7.60
CA ARG A 568 -8.18 -4.60 -6.71
C ARG A 568 -8.01 -3.90 -5.36
N ARG A 569 -7.79 -4.70 -4.33
CA ARG A 569 -7.48 -4.22 -2.98
C ARG A 569 -6.01 -4.49 -2.63
N ALA A 570 -5.40 -3.44 -2.10
CA ALA A 570 -4.10 -3.33 -1.45
C ALA A 570 -4.27 -2.24 -0.35
N PRO A 571 -3.23 -1.78 0.39
CA PRO A 571 -3.37 -0.71 1.39
C PRO A 571 -4.02 0.57 0.84
N ILE A 572 -3.74 0.89 -0.43
CA ILE A 572 -4.50 1.85 -1.22
C ILE A 572 -5.36 1.04 -2.22
N PRO A 573 -6.70 1.23 -2.27
CA PRO A 573 -7.57 0.57 -3.24
C PRO A 573 -7.38 1.17 -4.64
N TYR A 574 -7.37 0.34 -5.69
CA TYR A 574 -7.10 0.82 -7.06
C TYR A 574 -7.86 0.05 -8.15
N PHE A 575 -7.91 0.63 -9.35
CA PHE A 575 -8.65 0.14 -10.49
C PHE A 575 -7.73 -0.02 -11.71
N GLU A 576 -7.31 -1.25 -12.02
CA GLU A 576 -6.46 -1.55 -13.17
C GLU A 576 -7.26 -1.34 -14.46
N ILE A 577 -6.92 -0.30 -15.21
CA ILE A 577 -7.63 0.13 -16.42
C ILE A 577 -7.49 -0.95 -17.50
N TYR A 578 -8.61 -1.39 -18.09
CA TYR A 578 -8.62 -2.07 -19.39
C TYR A 578 -8.84 -1.06 -20.52
N ARG A 579 -9.86 -0.20 -20.37
CA ARG A 579 -10.25 0.81 -21.34
C ARG A 579 -10.69 2.09 -20.63
N ILE A 580 -10.34 3.24 -21.21
CA ILE A 580 -10.77 4.57 -20.75
C ILE A 580 -11.23 5.42 -21.93
N GLU A 581 -12.38 6.08 -21.77
CA GLU A 581 -12.98 7.01 -22.72
C GLU A 581 -13.57 8.21 -21.98
N THR A 582 -13.51 9.41 -22.57
CA THR A 582 -14.15 10.60 -21.99
C THR A 582 -15.57 10.72 -22.53
N LEU A 583 -16.55 11.05 -21.66
CA LEU A 583 -17.96 11.11 -22.04
C LEU A 583 -18.29 12.26 -23.01
N ASP A 584 -17.44 13.28 -23.07
CA ASP A 584 -17.48 14.40 -24.00
C ASP A 584 -16.95 14.06 -25.40
N GLY A 585 -16.32 12.89 -25.58
CA GLY A 585 -15.61 12.52 -26.81
C GLY A 585 -14.35 13.32 -27.13
N SER A 586 -13.86 14.19 -26.22
CA SER A 586 -12.71 15.05 -26.47
C SER A 586 -11.37 14.31 -26.52
N MET A 587 -11.30 13.10 -25.97
CA MET A 587 -10.12 12.24 -26.02
C MET A 587 -10.43 10.94 -26.78
N PRO A 588 -9.53 10.46 -27.66
CA PRO A 588 -9.69 9.16 -28.29
C PRO A 588 -9.61 8.07 -27.21
N THR A 589 -10.54 7.11 -27.27
CA THR A 589 -10.59 5.91 -26.42
C THR A 589 -9.22 5.23 -26.36
N ARG A 590 -8.75 4.93 -25.13
CA ARG A 590 -7.49 4.20 -24.90
C ARG A 590 -7.77 2.81 -24.34
N THR A 591 -6.93 1.86 -24.74
CA THR A 591 -6.92 0.49 -24.21
C THR A 591 -5.53 0.17 -23.65
N CYS A 592 -5.51 -0.62 -22.58
CA CYS A 592 -4.31 -1.03 -21.86
C CYS A 592 -3.97 -2.48 -22.24
N TYR A 593 -2.80 -2.67 -22.86
CA TYR A 593 -2.46 -3.96 -23.48
C TYR A 593 -1.78 -4.96 -22.53
N THR A 594 -1.71 -4.68 -21.22
CA THR A 594 -1.08 -5.55 -20.20
C THR A 594 -1.62 -6.97 -20.20
N TYR A 595 -2.95 -7.13 -20.18
CA TYR A 595 -3.61 -8.43 -20.26
C TYR A 595 -3.23 -9.21 -21.53
N LEU A 596 -3.23 -8.54 -22.69
CA LEU A 596 -2.87 -9.15 -23.97
C LEU A 596 -1.39 -9.56 -23.99
N ALA A 597 -0.50 -8.70 -23.49
CA ALA A 597 0.93 -8.97 -23.41
C ALA A 597 1.26 -10.10 -22.42
N ALA A 598 0.58 -10.15 -21.27
CA ALA A 598 0.75 -11.25 -20.30
C ALA A 598 0.34 -12.61 -20.91
N ARG A 599 -0.77 -12.65 -21.66
CA ARG A 599 -1.15 -13.85 -22.44
C ARG A 599 -0.10 -14.18 -23.51
N LEU A 600 0.37 -13.18 -24.26
CA LEU A 600 1.38 -13.35 -25.31
C LEU A 600 2.70 -13.90 -24.75
N VAL A 601 3.19 -13.38 -23.62
CA VAL A 601 4.39 -13.89 -22.94
C VAL A 601 4.19 -15.34 -22.50
N GLY A 602 3.05 -15.68 -21.89
CA GLY A 602 2.73 -17.06 -21.51
C GLY A 602 2.72 -18.02 -22.70
N TRP A 603 2.17 -17.61 -23.85
CA TRP A 603 2.22 -18.38 -25.09
C TRP A 603 3.64 -18.47 -25.69
N LEU A 604 4.42 -17.39 -25.70
CA LEU A 604 5.81 -17.40 -26.17
C LEU A 604 6.69 -18.34 -25.34
N MET A 605 6.51 -18.39 -24.03
CA MET A 605 7.19 -19.35 -23.16
C MET A 605 6.78 -20.79 -23.49
N LEU A 606 5.48 -21.05 -23.66
CA LEU A 606 4.97 -22.38 -23.99
C LEU A 606 5.45 -22.87 -25.36
N PHE A 607 5.29 -22.07 -26.42
CA PHE A 607 5.72 -22.44 -27.78
C PHE A 607 7.24 -22.42 -27.94
N GLY A 608 7.95 -21.47 -27.32
CA GLY A 608 9.41 -21.43 -27.31
C GLY A 608 10.01 -22.63 -26.57
N GLY A 609 9.41 -23.04 -25.45
CA GLY A 609 9.74 -24.28 -24.75
C GLY A 609 9.47 -25.52 -25.62
N LEU A 610 8.31 -25.62 -26.28
CA LEU A 610 8.01 -26.74 -27.18
C LEU A 610 8.97 -26.79 -28.39
N PHE A 611 9.32 -25.65 -28.97
CA PHE A 611 10.33 -25.57 -30.04
C PHE A 611 11.71 -26.01 -29.55
N LEU A 612 12.11 -25.63 -28.33
CA LEU A 612 13.35 -26.09 -27.71
C LEU A 612 13.33 -27.61 -27.45
N ALA A 613 12.19 -28.17 -27.02
CA ALA A 613 12.01 -29.61 -26.86
C ALA A 613 12.24 -30.36 -28.19
N ILE A 614 11.63 -29.87 -29.27
CA ILE A 614 11.78 -30.43 -30.63
C ILE A 614 13.24 -30.29 -31.11
N ARG A 615 13.87 -29.13 -30.92
CA ARG A 615 15.25 -28.88 -31.36
C ARG A 615 16.30 -29.71 -30.60
N LEU A 616 16.10 -29.96 -29.31
CA LEU A 616 16.98 -30.81 -28.51
C LEU A 616 16.65 -32.31 -28.62
N GLY A 617 15.44 -32.66 -29.07
CA GLY A 617 15.02 -34.03 -29.37
C GLY A 617 15.49 -34.51 -30.74
N LEU A 618 15.48 -33.66 -31.76
CA LEU A 618 15.96 -33.95 -33.13
C LEU A 618 17.51 -33.94 -33.25
N GLY A 619 18.22 -34.03 -32.13
CA GLY A 619 19.69 -34.03 -32.06
C GLY A 619 20.29 -35.32 -31.46
N GLN A 620 19.49 -36.39 -31.35
CA GLN A 620 19.87 -37.73 -30.88
C GLN A 620 19.32 -38.80 -31.84
#